data_AF-A0A942I484-F1
#
_entry.id   AF-A0A942I484-F1
#
_cell.length_a   1.000
_cell.length_b   1.000
_cell.length_c   1.000
_cell.angle_alpha   90.00
_cell.angle_beta   90.00
_cell.angle_gamma   90.00
#
_symmetry.space_group_name_H-M   'P 1'
#
loop_
_entity.id
_entity.type
_entity.pdbx_description
1 polymer ?
#
loop_
_entity_poly.entity_id
_entity_poly.type
_entity_poly.pdbx_seq_one_letter_code
_entity_poly.pdbx_strand_id
1 'polypeptide(L)' 'MGDLVNLRAARKSKAREEAARTADENRSKFGRTGAEKKRDRQATETLRHHLDAHRRGGDDAEK' A
#
# COMPACT_ATOMS: atom_id res chain seq x y z
N MET A 1 14.66 39.95 27.69
CA MET A 1 13.41 39.24 27.38
C MET A 1 13.76 37.82 26.97
N GLY A 2 13.22 36.81 27.65
CA GLY A 2 13.43 35.41 27.28
C GLY A 2 12.19 34.88 26.57
N ASP A 3 12.34 34.36 25.36
CA ASP A 3 11.23 33.78 24.61
C ASP A 3 10.78 32.46 25.24
N LEU A 4 9.52 32.40 25.65
CA LEU A 4 8.91 31.20 26.21
C LEU A 4 8.57 30.24 25.07
N VAL A 5 9.48 29.34 24.74
CA VAL A 5 9.27 28.36 23.67
C VAL A 5 8.41 27.20 24.19
N ASN A 6 7.27 26.97 23.55
CA ASN A 6 6.42 25.83 23.88
C ASN A 6 7.01 24.52 23.32
N LEU A 7 7.75 23.81 24.19
CA LEU A 7 8.39 22.54 23.87
C LEU A 7 7.40 21.43 23.47
N ARG A 8 6.12 21.52 23.85
CA ARG A 8 5.10 20.55 23.44
C ARG A 8 4.72 20.75 21.97
N ALA A 9 4.57 22.00 21.54
CA ALA A 9 4.32 22.34 20.14
C ALA A 9 5.51 21.94 19.25
N ALA A 10 6.73 22.24 19.71
CA ALA A 10 7.96 21.85 19.00
C ALA A 10 8.08 20.31 18.84
N ARG A 11 7.84 19.54 19.91
CA ARG A 11 7.81 18.06 19.84
C ARG A 11 6.74 17.53 18.90
N LYS A 12 5.55 18.15 18.89
CA LYS A 12 4.46 17.77 17.98
C LYS A 12 4.78 18.08 16.52
N SER A 13 5.53 19.14 16.23
CA SER A 13 6.01 19.41 14.86
C SER A 13 6.98 18.32 14.42
N LYS A 14 7.99 18.04 15.24
CA LYS A 14 9.02 17.03 14.96
C LYS A 14 8.41 15.65 14.71
N ALA A 15 7.47 15.21 15.54
CA ALA A 15 6.78 13.94 15.35
C ALA A 15 5.97 13.87 14.04
N ARG A 16 5.37 14.99 13.62
CA ARG A 16 4.66 15.07 12.33
C ARG A 16 5.62 15.01 11.14
N GLU A 17 6.77 15.67 11.24
CA GLU A 17 7.82 15.64 10.22
C GLU A 17 8.42 14.23 10.06
N GLU A 18 8.70 13.53 11.16
CA GLU A 18 9.19 12.15 11.15
C GLU A 18 8.18 11.18 10.51
N ALA A 19 6.89 11.33 10.84
CA ALA A 19 5.82 10.55 10.22
C ALA A 19 5.70 10.82 8.71
N ALA A 20 5.83 12.08 8.29
CA ALA A 20 5.80 12.46 6.87
C ALA A 20 6.97 11.84 6.09
N ARG A 21 8.20 11.92 6.62
CA ARG A 21 9.38 11.28 6.02
C ARG A 21 9.21 9.78 5.88
N THR A 22 8.73 9.13 6.94
CA THR A 22 8.46 7.69 6.92
C THR A 22 7.40 7.33 5.87
N ALA A 23 6.37 8.17 5.71
CA ALA A 23 5.33 7.98 4.71
C ALA A 23 5.85 8.18 3.28
N ASP A 24 6.76 9.13 3.05
CA ASP A 24 7.42 9.36 1.75
C ASP A 24 8.38 8.23 1.40
N GLU A 25 9.16 7.75 2.37
CA GLU A 25 9.99 6.55 2.24
C GLU A 25 9.14 5.33 1.92
N ASN A 26 8.01 5.15 2.60
CA ASN A 26 7.10 4.04 2.33
C ASN A 26 6.36 4.20 0.99
N ARG A 27 6.05 5.42 0.55
CA ARG A 27 5.56 5.68 -0.82
C ARG A 27 6.62 5.36 -1.87
N SER A 28 7.89 5.58 -1.57
CA SER A 28 8.98 5.26 -2.50
C SER A 28 9.29 3.76 -2.51
N LYS A 29 9.37 3.14 -1.33
CA LYS A 29 9.70 1.73 -1.12
C LYS A 29 8.54 0.79 -1.44
N PHE A 30 7.31 1.21 -1.15
CA PHE A 30 6.13 0.37 -1.22
C PHE A 30 5.00 0.98 -2.05
N GLY A 31 5.31 1.89 -2.99
CA GLY A 31 4.45 2.87 -3.70
C GLY A 31 3.09 2.49 -4.28
N ARG A 32 2.59 1.30 -3.98
CA ARG A 32 1.16 0.98 -4.00
C ARG A 32 0.59 1.18 -2.59
N THR A 33 -0.33 2.11 -2.45
CA THR A 33 -1.18 2.23 -1.27
C THR A 33 -1.97 0.93 -1.04
N GLY A 34 -2.47 0.70 0.18
CA GLY A 34 -3.26 -0.51 0.49
C GLY A 34 -4.48 -0.69 -0.42
N ALA A 35 -5.11 0.41 -0.83
CA ALA A 35 -6.21 0.42 -1.79
C ALA A 35 -5.78 -0.02 -3.20
N GLU A 36 -4.61 0.44 -3.66
CA GLU A 36 -4.04 0.02 -4.96
C GLU A 36 -3.63 -1.45 -4.95
N LYS A 37 -3.04 -1.94 -3.86
CA LYS A 37 -2.73 -3.37 -3.70
C LYS A 37 -4.00 -4.23 -3.75
N LYS A 38 -5.11 -3.76 -3.15
CA LYS A 38 -6.38 -4.49 -3.18
C LYS A 38 -6.97 -4.54 -4.59
N ARG A 39 -6.96 -3.40 -5.31
CA ARG A 39 -7.43 -3.32 -6.71
C ARG A 39 -6.62 -4.22 -7.63
N ASP A 40 -5.29 -4.23 -7.47
CA ASP A 40 -4.37 -5.05 -8.24
C ASP A 40 -4.60 -6.55 -7.98
N ARG A 41 -4.80 -6.95 -6.71
CA ARG A 41 -5.19 -8.34 -6.39
C ARG A 41 -6.48 -8.76 -7.06
N GLN A 42 -7.52 -7.93 -6.99
CA GLN A 42 -8.81 -8.22 -7.63
C GLN A 42 -8.69 -8.32 -9.16
N ALA A 43 -7.89 -7.44 -9.78
CA ALA A 43 -7.60 -7.50 -11.21
C ALA A 43 -6.84 -8.78 -11.59
N THR A 44 -5.83 -9.18 -10.81
CA THR A 44 -5.10 -10.41 -11.07
C THR A 44 -5.94 -11.67 -10.87
N GLU A 45 -6.85 -11.68 -9.89
CA GLU A 45 -7.75 -12.81 -9.63
C GLU A 45 -8.78 -12.98 -10.75
N THR A 46 -9.40 -11.88 -11.20
CA THR A 46 -10.32 -11.91 -12.36
C THR A 46 -9.63 -12.35 -13.64
N LEU A 47 -8.40 -11.89 -13.89
CA LEU A 47 -7.60 -12.34 -15.02
C LEU A 47 -7.26 -13.84 -14.94
N ARG A 48 -6.92 -14.35 -13.75
CA ARG A 48 -6.68 -15.78 -13.52
C ARG A 48 -7.93 -16.60 -13.81
N HIS A 49 -9.06 -16.23 -13.24
CA HIS A 49 -10.33 -16.92 -13.49
C HIS A 49 -10.71 -16.90 -14.97
N HIS A 50 -10.49 -15.78 -15.66
CA HIS A 50 -10.73 -15.69 -17.10
C HIS A 50 -9.82 -16.66 -17.87
N LEU A 51 -8.51 -16.70 -17.55
CA LEU A 51 -7.58 -17.62 -18.20
C LEU A 51 -7.89 -19.09 -17.90
N ASP A 52 -8.25 -19.41 -16.66
CA ASP A 52 -8.64 -20.75 -16.25
C ASP A 52 -9.90 -21.22 -16.98
N ALA A 53 -10.91 -20.35 -17.13
CA ALA A 53 -12.13 -20.66 -17.88
C ALA A 53 -11.87 -20.96 -19.38
N HIS A 54 -10.80 -20.41 -19.95
CA HIS A 54 -10.41 -20.66 -21.35
C HIS A 54 -9.39 -21.79 -21.49
N ARG A 55 -8.94 -22.40 -20.38
CA ARG A 55 -7.96 -23.47 -20.38
C ARG A 55 -8.61 -24.80 -20.80
N ARG A 56 -8.57 -25.11 -22.10
CA ARG A 56 -8.84 -26.47 -22.59
C ARG A 56 -7.71 -27.40 -22.14
N GLY A 57 -8.00 -28.23 -21.14
CA GLY A 57 -7.08 -29.26 -20.61
C GLY A 57 -7.06 -29.40 -19.08
N GLY A 58 -7.90 -28.66 -18.35
CA GLY A 58 -7.96 -28.74 -16.88
C GLY A 58 -9.00 -29.72 -16.32
N ASP A 59 -10.15 -29.87 -16.98
CA ASP A 59 -11.28 -30.66 -16.46
C ASP A 59 -11.50 -31.99 -17.23
N ASP A 60 -10.79 -32.22 -18.33
CA ASP A 60 -10.83 -33.50 -19.09
C ASP A 60 -9.72 -34.50 -18.65
N ALA A 61 -9.09 -34.27 -17.49
CA ALA A 61 -8.06 -35.16 -16.92
C ALA A 61 -8.55 -36.00 -15.72
N GLU A 62 -9.81 -35.84 -15.31
CA GLU A 62 -10.48 -36.70 -14.33
C GLU A 62 -11.77 -37.31 -14.91
N LYS A 63 -11.60 -38.20 -15.88
CA LYS A 63 -12.53 -39.31 -16.15
C LYS A 63 -11.78 -40.44 -16.83
#